data_AF-A0A5J4R3A1-F1
#
_entry.id   AF-A0A5J4R3A1-F1
#
_cell.length_a   1.000
_cell.length_b   1.000
_cell.length_c   1.000
_cell.angle_alpha   90.00
_cell.angle_beta   90.00
_cell.angle_gamma   90.00
#
_symmetry.space_group_name_H-M   'P 1'
#
loop_
_entity.id
_entity.type
_entity.pdbx_description
1 polymer ?
#
loop_
_entity_poly.entity_id
_entity_poly.type
_entity_poly.pdbx_seq_one_letter_code
_entity_poly.pdbx_strand_id
1 'polypeptide(L)'
;MDLKSSNKSPECLDEFCDQEIPQVLKKFLGPKEQDEKFVLSTTILHIVGVYDKISDDIIRSNAAIEPLIQIIHSPNENRSKAASKTLGELAEDDDSIRMSLLTTGFLGTVQHTLSFDQQKQTESKSSSSSQEISTPDHVKSAILDVLLMILHSS
;
A
#
# COMPACT_ATOMS: atom_id res chain seq x y z
N MET A 1 22.75 -32.82 10.52
CA MET A 1 22.55 -31.37 10.35
C MET A 1 22.08 -31.21 8.92
N ASP A 2 20.77 -31.14 8.70
CA ASP A 2 20.20 -30.95 7.36
C ASP A 2 19.01 -29.99 7.48
N LEU A 3 19.31 -28.70 7.62
CA LEU A 3 18.34 -27.63 7.44
C LEU A 3 18.22 -27.35 5.95
N LYS A 4 17.54 -28.24 5.23
CA LYS A 4 17.00 -27.92 3.92
C LYS A 4 15.59 -27.38 4.16
N SER A 5 15.52 -26.10 4.51
CA SER A 5 14.25 -25.36 4.47
C SER A 5 13.84 -25.33 3.00
N SER A 6 12.95 -26.25 2.62
CA SER A 6 12.38 -26.32 1.29
C SER A 6 11.54 -25.08 1.11
N ASN A 7 12.13 -24.08 0.47
CA ASN A 7 11.48 -22.86 0.01
C ASN A 7 10.55 -23.24 -1.15
N LYS A 8 9.48 -23.97 -0.83
CA LYS A 8 8.43 -24.32 -1.77
C LYS A 8 7.57 -23.07 -1.90
N SER A 9 7.39 -22.57 -3.11
CA SER A 9 6.34 -21.59 -3.39
C SER A 9 5.04 -22.10 -2.75
N PRO A 10 4.29 -21.24 -2.03
CA PRO A 10 3.06 -21.67 -1.40
C PRO A 10 2.14 -22.20 -2.50
N GLU A 11 1.52 -23.35 -2.24
CA GLU A 11 0.68 -24.10 -3.21
C GLU A 11 -0.38 -23.21 -3.90
N CYS A 12 -0.82 -22.14 -3.23
CA CYS A 12 -1.76 -21.15 -3.77
C CYS A 12 -1.19 -20.26 -4.89
N LEU A 13 0.12 -20.02 -4.94
CA LEU A 13 0.74 -19.21 -6.00
C LEU A 13 0.98 -20.01 -7.27
N ASP A 14 1.33 -21.28 -7.13
CA ASP A 14 1.41 -22.21 -8.26
C ASP A 14 0.00 -22.30 -8.89
N GLU A 15 -1.05 -22.47 -8.08
CA GLU A 15 -2.45 -22.47 -8.55
C GLU A 15 -2.88 -21.12 -9.16
N PHE A 16 -2.47 -19.99 -8.59
CA PHE A 16 -2.71 -18.67 -9.18
C PHE A 16 -2.08 -18.53 -10.57
N CYS A 17 -0.85 -19.04 -10.76
CA CYS A 17 -0.12 -18.96 -12.03
C CYS A 17 -0.66 -19.93 -13.08
N ASP A 18 -1.14 -21.09 -12.65
CA ASP A 18 -1.75 -22.11 -13.51
C ASP A 18 -3.16 -21.72 -13.99
N GLN A 19 -3.84 -20.84 -13.27
CA GLN A 19 -5.11 -20.24 -13.70
C GLN A 19 -4.90 -19.15 -14.76
N GLU A 20 -5.96 -18.80 -15.50
CA GLU A 20 -5.91 -17.68 -16.46
C GLU A 20 -5.87 -16.29 -15.79
N ILE A 21 -5.82 -16.21 -14.46
CA ILE A 21 -5.84 -14.95 -13.71
C ILE A 21 -4.73 -13.98 -14.14
N PRO A 22 -3.44 -14.38 -14.24
CA PRO A 22 -2.38 -13.46 -14.69
C PRO A 22 -2.63 -12.94 -16.10
N GLN A 23 -3.23 -13.76 -16.98
CA GLN A 23 -3.58 -13.34 -18.34
C GLN A 23 -4.71 -12.32 -18.33
N VAL A 24 -5.72 -12.50 -17.47
CA VAL A 24 -6.81 -11.54 -17.26
C VAL A 24 -6.28 -10.22 -16.71
N LEU A 25 -5.43 -10.25 -15.69
CA LEU A 25 -4.82 -9.04 -15.10
C LEU A 25 -3.97 -8.27 -16.12
N LYS A 26 -3.22 -8.98 -16.98
CA LYS A 26 -2.42 -8.36 -18.05
C LYS A 26 -3.25 -7.58 -19.07
N LYS A 27 -4.55 -7.88 -19.22
CA LYS A 27 -5.45 -7.13 -20.14
C LYS A 27 -5.70 -5.69 -19.68
N PHE A 28 -5.43 -5.38 -18.40
CA PHE A 28 -5.58 -4.03 -17.83
C PHE A 28 -4.26 -3.25 -17.77
N LEU A 29 -3.19 -3.71 -18.44
CA LEU A 29 -1.87 -3.06 -18.44
C LEU A 29 -1.68 -2.10 -19.62
N GLY A 30 -2.75 -1.43 -20.05
CA GLY A 30 -2.68 -0.51 -21.19
C GLY A 30 -1.62 0.58 -20.98
N PRO A 31 -0.81 0.93 -21.98
CA PRO A 31 0.31 1.87 -21.84
C PRO A 31 -0.10 3.32 -21.49
N LYS A 32 -1.40 3.62 -21.52
CA LYS A 32 -1.97 4.92 -21.12
C LYS A 32 -3.05 4.77 -20.04
N GLU A 33 -3.28 3.56 -19.56
CA GLU A 33 -4.21 3.32 -18.47
C GLU A 33 -3.49 3.65 -17.17
N GLN A 34 -4.12 4.52 -16.39
CA GLN A 34 -3.75 4.84 -15.01
C GLN A 34 -4.99 4.71 -14.13
N ASP A 35 -5.99 3.96 -14.63
CA ASP A 35 -7.22 3.74 -13.93
C ASP A 35 -7.01 2.70 -12.83
N GLU A 36 -8.04 2.52 -12.02
CA GLU A 36 -7.96 1.62 -10.88
C GLU A 36 -7.64 0.16 -11.28
N LYS A 37 -8.14 -0.30 -12.43
CA LYS A 37 -7.92 -1.67 -12.87
C LYS A 37 -6.47 -1.87 -13.24
N PHE A 38 -5.84 -0.86 -13.85
CA PHE A 38 -4.41 -0.83 -14.08
C PHE A 38 -3.62 -0.90 -12.77
N VAL A 39 -3.93 -0.05 -11.78
CA VAL A 39 -3.23 -0.03 -10.48
C VAL A 39 -3.39 -1.37 -9.75
N LEU A 40 -4.60 -1.93 -9.69
CA LEU A 40 -4.83 -3.21 -9.01
C LEU A 40 -4.14 -4.38 -9.74
N SER A 41 -4.21 -4.41 -11.07
CA SER A 41 -3.62 -5.50 -11.84
C SER A 41 -2.10 -5.48 -11.80
N THR A 42 -1.50 -4.29 -11.92
CA THR A 42 -0.05 -4.12 -11.73
C THR A 42 0.39 -4.52 -10.32
N THR A 43 -0.37 -4.10 -9.30
CA THR A 43 -0.13 -4.44 -7.89
C THR A 43 -0.10 -5.95 -7.67
N ILE A 44 -1.16 -6.66 -8.07
CA ILE A 44 -1.25 -8.12 -7.87
C ILE A 44 -0.12 -8.84 -8.62
N LEU A 45 0.13 -8.47 -9.88
CA LEU A 45 1.21 -9.07 -10.68
C LEU A 45 2.60 -8.80 -10.08
N HIS A 46 2.81 -7.61 -9.52
CA HIS A 46 4.06 -7.24 -8.86
C HIS A 46 4.26 -8.04 -7.57
N ILE A 47 3.25 -8.10 -6.70
CA ILE A 47 3.29 -8.86 -5.44
C ILE A 47 3.58 -10.33 -5.72
N VAL A 48 2.85 -10.96 -6.64
CA VAL A 48 3.07 -12.38 -7.00
C VAL A 48 4.46 -12.60 -7.60
N GLY A 49 4.88 -11.73 -8.53
CA GLY A 49 6.20 -11.83 -9.16
C GLY A 49 7.37 -11.60 -8.19
N VAL A 50 7.17 -10.79 -7.14
CA VAL A 50 8.12 -10.61 -6.03
C VAL A 50 8.12 -11.83 -5.13
N TYR A 51 6.94 -12.35 -4.78
CA TYR A 51 6.79 -13.50 -3.90
C TYR A 51 7.50 -14.74 -4.44
N ASP A 52 7.39 -15.01 -5.73
CA ASP A 52 8.04 -16.15 -6.41
C ASP A 52 9.58 -16.06 -6.41
N LYS A 53 10.13 -14.84 -6.44
CA LYS A 53 11.57 -14.63 -6.67
C LYS A 53 12.37 -14.27 -5.42
N ILE A 54 11.70 -13.75 -4.39
CA ILE A 54 12.35 -13.16 -3.23
C ILE A 54 11.94 -13.92 -1.97
N SER A 55 12.93 -14.49 -1.30
CA SER A 55 12.76 -15.19 -0.01
C SER A 55 12.90 -14.27 1.20
N ASP A 56 13.30 -13.02 0.98
CA ASP A 56 13.40 -12.01 2.04
C ASP A 56 12.01 -11.42 2.34
N ASP A 57 11.52 -11.69 3.54
CA ASP A 57 10.17 -11.31 3.96
C ASP A 57 9.98 -9.78 4.04
N ILE A 58 11.05 -9.01 4.31
CA ILE A 58 10.96 -7.53 4.37
C ILE A 58 10.73 -6.97 2.97
N ILE A 59 11.48 -7.45 1.98
CA ILE A 59 11.33 -7.00 0.59
C ILE A 59 9.94 -7.37 0.07
N ARG A 60 9.47 -8.58 0.39
CA ARG A 60 8.14 -9.06 0.02
C ARG A 60 7.03 -8.21 0.65
N SER A 61 7.12 -7.94 1.94
CA SER A 61 6.14 -7.12 2.67
C SER A 61 6.08 -5.70 2.13
N ASN A 62 7.23 -5.11 1.78
CA ASN A 62 7.26 -3.78 1.16
C ASN A 62 6.54 -3.72 -0.19
N ALA A 63 6.63 -4.79 -1.00
CA ALA A 63 5.91 -4.88 -2.27
C ALA A 63 4.38 -4.93 -2.11
N ALA A 64 3.89 -5.43 -0.97
CA ALA A 64 2.46 -5.44 -0.64
C ALA A 64 1.98 -4.13 0.01
N ILE A 65 2.83 -3.48 0.82
CA ILE A 65 2.51 -2.26 1.57
C ILE A 65 2.36 -1.04 0.66
N GLU A 66 3.32 -0.78 -0.23
CA GLU A 66 3.38 0.46 -1.02
C GLU A 66 2.11 0.69 -1.88
N PRO A 67 1.57 -0.31 -2.58
CA PRO A 67 0.32 -0.14 -3.33
C PRO A 67 -0.89 0.18 -2.45
N LEU A 68 -0.98 -0.40 -1.24
CA LEU A 68 -2.05 -0.10 -0.31
C LEU A 68 -1.96 1.35 0.18
N ILE A 69 -0.75 1.84 0.48
CA ILE A 69 -0.51 3.26 0.82
C ILE A 69 -0.97 4.16 -0.33
N GLN A 70 -0.70 3.82 -1.58
CA GLN A 70 -1.17 4.60 -2.73
C GLN A 70 -2.70 4.62 -2.83
N ILE A 71 -3.38 3.50 -2.58
CA ILE A 71 -4.85 3.43 -2.59
C ILE A 71 -5.45 4.22 -1.40
N ILE A 72 -4.78 4.25 -0.24
CA ILE A 72 -5.20 5.10 0.89
C ILE A 72 -5.28 6.57 0.49
N HIS A 73 -4.39 7.04 -0.40
CA HIS A 73 -4.42 8.42 -0.91
C HIS A 73 -5.45 8.65 -2.03
N SER A 74 -6.32 7.69 -2.30
CA SER A 74 -7.39 7.85 -3.28
C SER A 74 -8.37 8.97 -2.88
N PRO A 75 -8.86 9.78 -3.83
CA PRO A 75 -9.95 10.72 -3.58
C PRO A 75 -11.29 10.01 -3.27
N ASN A 76 -11.39 8.70 -3.52
CA ASN A 76 -12.56 7.90 -3.17
C ASN A 76 -12.47 7.42 -1.72
N GLU A 77 -13.32 7.97 -0.86
CA GLU A 77 -13.36 7.66 0.58
C GLU A 77 -13.52 6.16 0.88
N ASN A 78 -14.43 5.47 0.17
CA ASN A 78 -14.67 4.05 0.41
C ASN A 78 -13.42 3.21 0.11
N ARG A 79 -12.65 3.59 -0.92
CA ARG A 79 -11.41 2.88 -1.28
C ARG A 79 -10.29 3.18 -0.30
N SER A 80 -10.15 4.45 0.07
CA SER A 80 -9.19 4.87 1.07
C SER A 80 -9.38 4.10 2.39
N LYS A 81 -10.65 4.02 2.85
CA LYS A 81 -11.04 3.28 4.05
C LYS A 81 -10.87 1.76 3.90
N ALA A 82 -11.20 1.19 2.75
CA ALA A 82 -10.99 -0.23 2.51
C ALA A 82 -9.50 -0.59 2.54
N ALA A 83 -8.65 0.23 1.89
CA ALA A 83 -7.22 0.01 1.87
C ALA A 83 -6.57 0.19 3.24
N SER A 84 -6.98 1.20 4.02
CA SER A 84 -6.46 1.35 5.39
C SER A 84 -6.88 0.20 6.31
N LYS A 85 -8.12 -0.29 6.17
CA LYS A 85 -8.59 -1.46 6.91
C LYS A 85 -7.77 -2.71 6.54
N THR A 86 -7.60 -2.98 5.24
CA THR A 86 -6.80 -4.12 4.78
C THR A 86 -5.35 -4.03 5.23
N LEU A 87 -4.72 -2.86 5.11
CA LEU A 87 -3.34 -2.67 5.56
C LEU A 87 -3.19 -2.84 7.07
N GLY A 88 -4.18 -2.37 7.84
CA GLY A 88 -4.26 -2.57 9.28
C GLY A 88 -4.37 -4.03 9.69
N GLU A 89 -5.32 -4.76 9.08
CA GLU A 89 -5.50 -6.21 9.31
C GLU A 89 -4.22 -6.99 8.96
N LEU A 90 -3.57 -6.65 7.84
CA LEU A 90 -2.29 -7.26 7.46
C LEU A 90 -1.17 -6.99 8.47
N ALA A 91 -1.11 -5.79 9.03
CA ALA A 91 -0.10 -5.44 10.04
C ALA A 91 -0.38 -6.07 11.42
N GLU A 92 -1.65 -6.34 11.71
CA GLU A 92 -2.07 -7.09 12.91
C GLU A 92 -1.68 -8.57 12.78
N ASP A 93 -1.89 -9.17 11.61
CA ASP A 93 -1.66 -10.59 11.36
C ASP A 93 -0.19 -10.96 11.05
N ASP A 94 0.62 -10.04 10.53
CA ASP A 94 2.00 -10.31 10.06
C ASP A 94 3.05 -9.35 10.66
N ASP A 95 3.91 -9.89 11.51
CA ASP A 95 5.00 -9.16 12.17
C ASP A 95 6.01 -8.55 11.18
N SER A 96 6.24 -9.17 10.02
CA SER A 96 7.13 -8.63 8.99
C SER A 96 6.51 -7.40 8.32
N ILE A 97 5.19 -7.42 8.06
CA ILE A 97 4.45 -6.26 7.54
C ILE A 97 4.48 -5.13 8.55
N ARG A 98 4.22 -5.43 9.83
CA ARG A 98 4.30 -4.45 10.92
C ARG A 98 5.69 -3.83 11.05
N MET A 99 6.73 -4.68 11.06
CA MET A 99 8.11 -4.22 11.14
C MET A 99 8.52 -3.41 9.91
N SER A 100 8.10 -3.82 8.72
CA SER A 100 8.29 -3.05 7.49
C SER A 100 7.64 -1.67 7.61
N LEU A 101 6.39 -1.55 8.05
CA LEU A 101 5.75 -0.24 8.24
C LEU A 101 6.49 0.64 9.26
N LEU A 102 7.04 0.07 10.33
CA LEU A 102 7.80 0.81 11.35
C LEU A 102 9.20 1.24 10.89
N THR A 103 9.83 0.47 10.01
CA THR A 103 11.23 0.69 9.60
C THR A 103 11.37 1.37 8.23
N THR A 104 10.27 1.48 7.48
CA THR A 104 10.25 2.07 6.13
C THR A 104 9.65 3.48 6.11
N GLY A 105 9.52 4.06 4.91
CA GLY A 105 9.04 5.42 4.68
C GLY A 105 7.60 5.71 5.12
N PHE A 106 6.85 4.74 5.66
CA PHE A 106 5.47 4.93 6.08
C PHE A 106 5.31 6.05 7.13
N LEU A 107 6.20 6.14 8.13
CA LEU A 107 6.15 7.25 9.10
C LEU A 107 6.37 8.61 8.41
N GLY A 108 7.22 8.65 7.37
CA GLY A 108 7.40 9.81 6.51
C GLY A 108 6.13 10.16 5.73
N THR A 109 5.41 9.15 5.23
CA THR A 109 4.09 9.32 4.60
C THR A 109 3.08 9.90 5.58
N VAL A 110 3.00 9.38 6.81
CA VAL A 110 2.13 9.94 7.87
C VAL A 110 2.44 11.41 8.10
N GLN A 111 3.72 11.74 8.30
CA GLN A 111 4.14 13.11 8.53
C GLN A 111 3.76 14.01 7.34
N HIS A 112 4.05 13.58 6.11
CA HIS A 112 3.75 14.36 4.91
C HIS A 112 2.25 14.61 4.75
N THR A 113 1.42 13.57 4.93
CA THR A 113 -0.04 13.65 4.79
C THR A 113 -0.69 14.57 5.82
N LEU A 114 -0.15 14.62 7.04
CA LEU A 114 -0.64 15.49 8.12
C LEU A 114 -0.03 16.90 8.10
N SER A 115 1.19 17.07 7.59
CA SER A 115 1.89 18.36 7.56
C SER A 115 1.40 19.28 6.43
N PHE A 116 0.77 18.72 5.39
CA PHE A 116 0.30 19.48 4.23
C PHE A 116 -0.75 20.57 4.60
N ASP A 117 -1.42 20.43 5.75
CA ASP A 117 -2.35 21.46 6.26
C ASP A 117 -1.68 22.59 7.05
N GLN A 118 -0.46 22.40 7.55
CA GLN A 118 0.20 23.41 8.41
C GLN A 118 0.76 24.60 7.63
N GLN A 119 1.01 24.47 6.32
CA GLN A 119 1.52 25.57 5.49
C GLN A 119 0.53 26.73 5.27
N LYS A 120 -0.74 26.60 5.69
CA LYS A 120 -1.74 27.67 5.55
C LYS A 120 -1.76 28.72 6.66
N GLN A 121 -1.07 28.53 7.80
CA GLN A 121 -1.19 29.48 8.93
C GLN A 121 -0.09 30.56 9.00
N THR A 122 0.97 30.49 8.19
CA THR A 122 2.10 31.46 8.30
C THR A 122 2.27 32.44 7.15
N GLU A 123 1.54 32.33 6.03
CA GLU A 123 1.68 33.28 4.92
C GLU A 123 0.40 34.06 4.65
N SER A 124 0.40 35.30 5.13
CA SER A 124 -0.61 36.30 4.84
C SER A 124 -0.61 36.69 3.35
N LYS A 125 -1.81 36.68 2.76
CA LYS A 125 -2.27 37.53 1.65
C LYS A 125 -1.40 37.56 0.39
N SER A 126 -1.77 36.76 -0.61
CA SER A 126 -1.78 37.22 -2.01
C SER A 126 -2.74 36.40 -2.86
N SER A 127 -3.59 37.11 -3.56
CA SER A 127 -4.67 36.63 -4.42
C SER A 127 -4.12 35.87 -5.63
N SER A 128 -4.49 34.60 -5.82
CA SER A 128 -4.68 34.02 -7.15
C SER A 128 -5.41 32.68 -7.03
N SER A 129 -6.39 32.50 -7.92
CA SER A 129 -7.22 31.29 -8.05
C SER A 129 -6.35 30.07 -8.37
N SER A 130 -6.02 29.29 -7.33
CA SER A 130 -5.54 27.92 -7.48
C SER A 130 -6.45 27.03 -6.64
N GLN A 131 -7.06 26.03 -7.25
CA GLN A 131 -7.80 25.00 -6.51
C GLN A 131 -6.84 24.39 -5.49
N GLU A 132 -7.12 24.65 -4.22
CA GLU A 132 -6.29 24.24 -3.09
C GLU A 132 -6.28 22.70 -3.00
N ILE A 133 -5.13 22.07 -3.24
CA ILE A 133 -4.97 20.63 -3.05
C ILE A 133 -4.71 20.39 -1.56
N SER A 134 -5.73 20.51 -0.72
CA SER A 134 -5.67 20.00 0.66
C SER A 134 -5.89 18.49 0.61
N THR A 135 -5.11 17.74 1.38
CA THR A 135 -5.33 16.30 1.52
C THR A 135 -6.74 16.08 2.09
N PRO A 136 -7.58 15.21 1.49
CA PRO A 136 -8.91 14.97 2.00
C PRO A 136 -8.86 14.43 3.44
N ASP A 137 -9.81 14.84 4.28
CA ASP A 137 -9.83 14.45 5.69
C ASP A 137 -9.94 12.93 5.87
N HIS A 138 -10.62 12.24 4.95
CA HIS A 138 -10.70 10.79 4.97
C HIS A 138 -9.34 10.12 4.77
N VAL A 139 -8.43 10.70 3.98
CA VAL A 139 -7.06 10.18 3.78
C VAL A 139 -6.25 10.34 5.05
N LYS A 140 -6.38 11.48 5.74
CA LYS A 140 -5.70 11.73 7.03
C LYS A 140 -6.17 10.75 8.09
N SER A 141 -7.49 10.55 8.20
CA SER A 141 -8.08 9.56 9.10
C SER A 141 -7.57 8.16 8.78
N ALA A 142 -7.60 7.76 7.50
CA ALA A 142 -7.20 6.43 7.07
C ALA A 142 -5.73 6.11 7.37
N ILE A 143 -4.82 7.07 7.17
CA ILE A 143 -3.40 6.92 7.52
C ILE A 143 -3.19 6.86 9.05
N LEU A 144 -3.91 7.68 9.81
CA LEU A 144 -3.88 7.65 11.27
C LEU A 144 -4.41 6.32 11.84
N ASP A 145 -5.47 5.76 11.25
CA ASP A 145 -6.03 4.47 11.65
C ASP A 145 -4.98 3.35 11.53
N VAL A 146 -4.23 3.32 10.42
CA VAL A 146 -3.13 2.36 10.22
C VAL A 146 -2.03 2.56 11.26
N LEU A 147 -1.61 3.81 11.51
CA LEU A 147 -0.60 4.10 12.54
C LEU A 147 -1.04 3.64 13.93
N LEU A 148 -2.30 3.92 14.30
CA LEU A 148 -2.84 3.51 15.58
C LEU A 148 -2.89 1.99 15.70
N MET A 149 -3.26 1.25 14.65
CA MET A 149 -3.23 -0.21 14.66
C MET A 149 -1.81 -0.74 14.90
N ILE A 150 -0.82 -0.27 14.12
CA ILE A 150 0.57 -0.69 14.25
C ILE A 150 1.12 -0.47 15.68
N LEU A 151 0.72 0.63 16.34
CA LEU A 151 1.16 0.96 17.69
C LEU A 151 0.41 0.18 18.79
N HIS A 152 -0.86 -0.18 18.56
CA HIS A 152 -1.67 -0.91 19.54
C HIS A 152 -1.44 -2.43 19.50
N SER A 153 -1.00 -3.00 18.39
CA SER A 153 -0.74 -4.45 18.24
C SER A 153 0.56 -4.93 18.93
N SER A 154 0.92 -4.36 20.10
CA SER A 154 2.13 -4.68 20.87
C SER A 154 1.91 -5.72 21.96
#